data_AF-A0A962SPU4-F1
#
_entry.id   AF-A0A962SPU4-F1
#
_cell.length_a   1.000
_cell.length_b   1.000
_cell.length_c   1.000
_cell.angle_alpha   90.00
_cell.angle_beta   90.00
_cell.angle_gamma   90.00
#
_symmetry.space_group_name_H-M   'P 1'
#
loop_
_entity.id
_entity.type
_entity.pdbx_description
1 polymer ?
#
loop_
_entity_poly.entity_id
_entity_poly.type
_entity_poly.pdbx_seq_one_letter_code
_entity_poly.pdbx_strand_id
1 'polypeptide(L)'
;MSAAQDQDAAWISIEAPFPPRWLLEFVNELERLFRINSLLEIYSWEEVGEGRIQLRAINLSNGSALECELFVTRLENGLDIRYQGQLKRATYIRIEAGKALSGLLRITDDYSAIPTAEREARLDEVDRSLLCWGQDLHRYLMAWHRWSWLPPWRWYMSRVWLGMKPSARRITRWILWITLAELVAFLMVFAVFVIEQGS
;
A
#
# COMPACT_ATOMS: atom_id res chain seq x y z
N MET A 1 22.51 28.42 3.86
CA MET A 1 21.87 27.85 2.66
C MET A 1 22.84 26.85 2.08
N SER A 2 22.70 25.58 2.44
CA SER A 2 23.55 24.49 1.94
C SER A 2 22.78 23.77 0.84
N ALA A 3 23.47 23.52 -0.27
CA ALA A 3 22.94 22.90 -1.47
C ALA A 3 22.19 21.61 -1.14
N ALA A 4 20.92 21.54 -1.55
CA ALA A 4 20.26 20.28 -1.77
C ALA A 4 21.03 19.58 -2.89
N GLN A 5 21.98 18.73 -2.52
CA GLN A 5 22.52 17.73 -3.43
C GLN A 5 21.33 17.01 -4.05
N ASP A 6 21.36 16.90 -5.36
CA ASP A 6 20.45 16.18 -6.23
C ASP A 6 20.46 14.69 -5.81
N GLN A 7 19.82 14.39 -4.68
CA GLN A 7 19.64 13.03 -4.22
C GLN A 7 18.58 12.43 -5.12
N ASP A 8 19.00 11.50 -5.98
CA ASP A 8 18.15 10.71 -6.85
C ASP A 8 17.22 9.80 -6.03
N ALA A 9 16.23 10.44 -5.41
CA ALA A 9 15.32 9.85 -4.47
C ALA A 9 13.91 10.41 -4.68
N ALA A 10 12.94 9.52 -4.74
CA ALA A 10 11.53 9.89 -4.71
C ALA A 10 11.01 9.69 -3.29
N TRP A 11 10.21 10.62 -2.77
CA TRP A 11 9.66 10.48 -1.43
C TRP A 11 8.21 10.94 -1.35
N ILE A 12 7.50 10.37 -0.36
CA ILE A 12 6.13 10.75 0.01
C ILE A 12 6.01 10.79 1.53
N SER A 13 5.09 11.61 2.02
CA SER A 13 4.72 11.65 3.45
C SER A 13 3.22 11.41 3.59
N ILE A 14 2.84 10.56 4.55
CA ILE A 14 1.46 10.13 4.77
C ILE A 14 1.10 10.43 6.23
N GLU A 15 0.17 11.35 6.45
CA GLU A 15 -0.43 11.55 7.76
C GLU A 15 -1.38 10.38 8.07
N ALA A 16 -1.21 9.78 9.24
CA ALA A 16 -1.98 8.64 9.69
C ALA A 16 -2.63 8.90 11.06
N PRO A 17 -3.88 8.46 11.30
CA PRO A 17 -4.65 8.79 12.49
C PRO A 17 -4.28 7.89 13.67
N PHE A 18 -3.07 7.34 13.68
CA PHE A 18 -2.57 6.38 14.64
C PHE A 18 -1.25 6.88 15.24
N PRO A 19 -0.96 6.58 16.52
CA PRO A 19 0.29 6.96 17.13
C PRO A 19 1.49 6.23 16.47
N PRO A 20 2.71 6.78 16.54
CA PRO A 20 3.92 6.20 15.93
C PRO A 20 4.14 4.72 16.24
N ARG A 21 3.90 4.28 17.49
CA ARG A 21 4.02 2.87 17.89
C ARG A 21 3.14 1.93 17.08
N TRP A 22 1.92 2.36 16.76
CA TRP A 22 0.97 1.55 15.99
C TRP A 22 1.41 1.49 14.53
N LEU A 23 1.94 2.59 13.99
CA LEU A 23 2.52 2.61 12.65
C LEU A 23 3.73 1.69 12.54
N LEU A 24 4.54 1.58 13.60
CA LEU A 24 5.69 0.69 13.63
C LEU A 24 5.25 -0.78 13.54
N GLU A 25 4.25 -1.18 14.32
CA GLU A 25 3.62 -2.50 14.19
C GLU A 25 3.04 -2.69 12.78
N PHE A 26 2.39 -1.66 12.25
CA PHE A 26 1.76 -1.73 10.94
C PHE A 26 2.75 -1.99 9.80
N VAL A 27 3.88 -1.28 9.76
CA VAL A 27 4.90 -1.42 8.72
C VAL A 27 5.69 -2.72 8.84
N ASN A 28 5.82 -3.26 10.06
CA ASN A 28 6.50 -4.54 10.29
C ASN A 28 5.78 -5.74 9.65
N GLU A 29 4.48 -5.63 9.37
CA GLU A 29 3.74 -6.56 8.51
C GLU A 29 4.02 -6.24 7.03
N LEU A 30 5.23 -6.56 6.57
CA LEU A 30 5.75 -6.17 5.26
C LEU A 30 4.91 -6.65 4.08
N GLU A 31 4.47 -7.90 4.10
CA GLU A 31 3.66 -8.42 2.99
C GLU A 31 2.39 -7.60 2.84
N ARG A 32 1.72 -7.26 3.96
CA ARG A 32 0.55 -6.38 3.95
C ARG A 32 0.89 -5.02 3.37
N LEU A 33 2.00 -4.43 3.81
CA LEU A 33 2.46 -3.12 3.38
C LEU A 33 2.66 -3.04 1.85
N PHE A 34 3.31 -4.05 1.26
CA PHE A 34 3.52 -4.16 -0.18
C PHE A 34 2.23 -4.48 -0.92
N ARG A 35 1.41 -5.39 -0.40
CA ARG A 35 0.13 -5.76 -1.01
C ARG A 35 -0.85 -4.60 -1.08
N ILE A 36 -0.71 -3.54 -0.28
CA ILE A 36 -1.56 -2.34 -0.39
C ILE A 36 -1.30 -1.56 -1.69
N ASN A 37 -0.09 -1.64 -2.27
CA ASN A 37 0.24 -0.96 -3.53
C ASN A 37 -0.63 -1.51 -4.67
N SER A 38 -1.56 -0.70 -5.20
CA SER A 38 -2.43 -1.11 -6.30
C SER A 38 -1.73 -1.27 -7.65
N LEU A 39 -0.47 -0.82 -7.75
CA LEU A 39 0.39 -1.00 -8.92
C LEU A 39 1.40 -2.14 -8.74
N LEU A 40 1.29 -2.95 -7.69
CA LEU A 40 2.12 -4.14 -7.49
C LEU A 40 1.24 -5.40 -7.36
N GLU A 41 1.33 -6.30 -8.33
CA GLU A 41 0.67 -7.60 -8.27
C GLU A 41 1.65 -8.66 -7.80
N ILE A 42 1.54 -9.07 -6.53
CA ILE A 42 2.43 -10.05 -5.90
C ILE A 42 1.92 -11.48 -6.15
N TYR A 43 2.75 -12.31 -6.78
CA TYR A 43 2.51 -13.74 -7.04
C TYR A 43 3.08 -14.63 -5.94
N SER A 44 4.32 -14.37 -5.53
CA SER A 44 4.95 -15.07 -4.41
C SER A 44 5.60 -14.11 -3.45
N TRP A 45 5.49 -14.45 -2.17
CA TRP A 45 6.12 -13.78 -1.04
C TRP A 45 6.60 -14.87 -0.09
N GLU A 46 7.91 -15.10 -0.05
CA GLU A 46 8.50 -16.18 0.74
C GLU A 46 9.57 -15.61 1.67
N GLU A 47 9.38 -15.75 2.98
CA GLU A 47 10.42 -15.41 3.96
C GLU A 47 11.48 -16.51 3.98
N VAL A 48 12.72 -16.16 3.65
CA VAL A 48 13.85 -17.12 3.54
C VAL A 48 14.72 -17.12 4.80
N GLY A 49 14.33 -16.34 5.81
CA GLY A 49 15.02 -16.19 7.10
C GLY A 49 15.85 -14.91 7.19
N GLU A 50 16.21 -14.51 8.41
CA GLU A 50 17.09 -13.35 8.70
C GLU A 50 16.66 -12.01 8.06
N GLY A 51 15.35 -11.78 7.89
CA GLY A 51 14.84 -10.57 7.24
C GLY A 51 15.00 -10.57 5.72
N ARG A 52 15.19 -11.74 5.10
CA ARG A 52 15.25 -11.92 3.66
C ARG A 52 13.93 -12.42 3.12
N ILE A 53 13.53 -11.88 1.98
CA ILE A 53 12.24 -12.17 1.36
C ILE A 53 12.45 -12.37 -0.14
N GLN A 54 12.03 -13.51 -0.67
CA GLN A 54 11.94 -13.72 -2.11
C GLN A 54 10.61 -13.19 -2.61
N LEU A 55 10.68 -12.17 -3.47
CA LEU A 55 9.52 -11.49 -4.04
C LEU A 55 9.41 -11.83 -5.52
N ARG A 56 8.23 -12.32 -5.92
CA ARG A 56 7.81 -12.39 -7.32
C ARG A 56 6.56 -11.56 -7.53
N ALA A 57 6.64 -10.54 -8.36
CA ALA A 57 5.54 -9.62 -8.63
C ALA A 57 5.58 -9.09 -10.07
N ILE A 58 4.51 -8.43 -10.49
CA ILE A 58 4.53 -7.53 -11.65
C ILE A 58 4.30 -6.11 -11.15
N ASN A 59 5.17 -5.19 -11.57
CA ASN A 59 4.96 -3.76 -11.39
C ASN A 59 4.07 -3.26 -12.54
N LEU A 60 2.83 -2.93 -12.23
CA LEU A 60 1.84 -2.46 -13.21
C LEU A 60 2.11 -1.03 -13.69
N SER A 61 3.01 -0.27 -13.03
CA SER A 61 3.36 1.08 -13.47
C SER A 61 4.23 1.09 -14.73
N ASN A 62 5.03 0.04 -14.94
CA ASN A 62 5.90 -0.12 -16.11
C ASN A 62 5.72 -1.47 -16.84
N GLY A 63 4.93 -2.39 -16.29
CA GLY A 63 4.68 -3.71 -16.86
C GLY A 63 5.76 -4.75 -16.58
N SER A 64 6.83 -4.38 -15.87
CA SER A 64 7.99 -5.25 -15.67
C SER A 64 7.73 -6.33 -14.61
N ALA A 65 8.23 -7.53 -14.88
CA ALA A 65 8.31 -8.59 -13.87
C ALA A 65 9.40 -8.24 -12.86
N LEU A 66 9.07 -8.36 -11.59
CA LEU A 66 9.96 -8.17 -10.46
C LEU A 66 10.20 -9.53 -9.82
N GLU A 67 11.40 -10.08 -10.01
CA GLU A 67 11.88 -11.25 -9.29
C GLU A 67 13.18 -10.87 -8.59
N CYS A 68 13.11 -10.70 -7.28
CA CYS A 68 14.26 -10.25 -6.49
C CYS A 68 14.18 -10.70 -5.03
N GLU A 69 15.35 -10.69 -4.39
CA GLU A 69 15.48 -10.82 -2.95
C GLU A 69 15.45 -9.42 -2.31
N LEU A 70 14.65 -9.29 -1.26
CA LEU A 70 14.60 -8.13 -0.39
C LEU A 70 15.40 -8.40 0.88
N PHE A 71 16.24 -7.45 1.29
CA PHE A 71 16.92 -7.46 2.58
C PHE A 71 16.31 -6.40 3.48
N VAL A 72 15.73 -6.82 4.60
CA VAL A 72 14.98 -5.96 5.51
C VAL A 72 15.75 -5.77 6.81
N THR A 73 16.10 -4.52 7.09
CA THR A 73 16.58 -4.09 8.40
C THR A 73 15.45 -3.39 9.13
N ARG A 74 15.09 -3.90 10.31
CA ARG A 74 14.09 -3.27 11.19
C ARG A 74 14.78 -2.27 12.10
N LEU A 75 14.22 -1.06 12.19
CA LEU A 75 14.73 0.04 13.00
C LEU A 75 13.70 0.42 14.07
N GLU A 76 14.13 1.15 15.10
CA GLU A 76 13.22 1.65 16.15
C GLU A 76 12.14 2.58 15.61
N ASN A 77 12.43 3.29 14.52
CA ASN A 77 11.55 4.27 13.90
C ASN A 77 11.17 3.93 12.45
N GLY A 78 11.26 2.65 12.04
CA GLY A 78 10.84 2.23 10.71
C GLY A 78 11.65 1.07 10.13
N LEU A 79 11.91 1.13 8.83
CA LEU A 79 12.47 0.01 8.06
C LEU A 79 13.43 0.50 6.99
N ASP A 80 14.46 -0.30 6.71
CA ASP A 80 15.26 -0.22 5.50
C ASP A 80 15.06 -1.49 4.69
N ILE A 81 14.62 -1.34 3.44
CA ILE A 81 14.38 -2.46 2.53
C ILE A 81 15.33 -2.28 1.35
N ARG A 82 16.26 -3.21 1.15
CA ARG A 82 17.18 -3.20 0.00
C ARG A 82 16.76 -4.24 -1.02
N TYR A 83 16.82 -3.90 -2.29
CA TYR A 83 16.46 -4.78 -3.40
C TYR A 83 17.73 -5.30 -4.07
N GLN A 84 17.78 -6.60 -4.34
CA GLN A 84 18.88 -7.18 -5.11
C GLN A 84 18.63 -7.05 -6.62
N GLY A 85 19.61 -6.53 -7.35
CA GLY A 85 19.61 -6.54 -8.82
C GLY A 85 18.57 -5.63 -9.49
N GLN A 86 17.97 -4.70 -8.75
CA GLN A 86 16.95 -3.76 -9.25
C GLN A 86 17.51 -2.35 -9.45
N LEU A 87 16.90 -1.57 -10.36
CA LEU A 87 17.21 -0.15 -10.55
C LEU A 87 16.97 0.65 -9.25
N LYS A 88 15.87 0.31 -8.55
CA LYS A 88 15.57 0.80 -7.21
C LYS A 88 16.44 0.05 -6.20
N ARG A 89 17.39 0.73 -5.55
CA ARG A 89 18.31 0.09 -4.59
C ARG A 89 17.64 -0.18 -3.25
N ALA A 90 16.91 0.82 -2.75
CA ALA A 90 16.33 0.74 -1.43
C ALA A 90 15.02 1.52 -1.32
N THR A 91 14.18 1.09 -0.40
CA THR A 91 13.03 1.83 0.12
C THR A 91 13.26 2.03 1.61
N TYR A 92 13.32 3.28 2.03
CA TYR A 92 13.41 3.68 3.43
C TYR A 92 12.03 4.09 3.92
N ILE A 93 11.65 3.54 5.07
CA ILE A 93 10.41 3.88 5.74
C ILE A 93 10.77 4.46 7.09
N ARG A 94 10.29 5.68 7.36
CA ARG A 94 10.53 6.40 8.61
C ARG A 94 9.20 6.83 9.21
N ILE A 95 9.11 6.69 10.52
CA ILE A 95 7.94 7.05 11.31
C ILE A 95 8.33 8.21 12.21
N GLU A 96 7.61 9.31 12.07
CA GLU A 96 7.77 10.52 12.85
C GLU A 96 6.49 10.77 13.67
N ALA A 97 6.61 11.55 14.74
CA ALA A 97 5.44 12.07 15.44
C ALA A 97 4.72 13.08 14.53
N GLY A 98 3.41 12.89 14.35
CA GLY A 98 2.55 13.82 13.61
C GLY A 98 2.01 14.92 14.51
N LYS A 99 0.94 15.58 14.05
CA LYS A 99 0.20 16.56 14.86
C LYS A 99 -0.65 15.84 15.91
N ALA A 100 -0.64 16.32 17.15
CA ALA A 100 -1.37 15.71 18.27
C ALA A 100 -1.02 14.21 18.46
N LEU A 101 -2.00 13.31 18.42
CA LEU A 101 -1.80 11.86 18.62
C LEU A 101 -1.59 11.08 17.29
N SER A 102 -1.42 11.79 16.18
CA SER A 102 -1.16 11.19 14.86
C SER A 102 0.31 10.87 14.65
N GLY A 103 0.58 10.00 13.69
CA GLY A 103 1.92 9.66 13.23
C GLY A 103 2.09 10.03 11.77
N LEU A 104 3.33 10.28 11.37
CA LEU A 104 3.70 10.61 10.00
C LEU A 104 4.58 9.49 9.44
N LEU A 105 4.14 8.88 8.34
CA LEU A 105 4.90 7.86 7.63
C LEU A 105 5.58 8.49 6.42
N ARG A 106 6.91 8.53 6.42
CA ARG A 106 7.71 8.94 5.26
C ARG A 106 8.28 7.72 4.55
N ILE A 107 8.06 7.63 3.24
CA ILE A 107 8.61 6.57 2.40
C ILE A 107 9.50 7.23 1.36
N THR A 108 10.73 6.73 1.22
CA THR A 108 11.73 7.24 0.28
C THR A 108 12.30 6.10 -0.53
N ASP A 109 12.19 6.16 -1.84
CA ASP A 109 12.83 5.25 -2.78
C ASP A 109 14.16 5.84 -3.28
N ASP A 110 15.22 5.04 -3.26
CA ASP A 110 16.60 5.45 -3.55
C ASP A 110 17.13 4.79 -4.83
N TYR A 111 17.54 5.65 -5.77
CA TYR A 111 18.04 5.31 -7.11
C TYR A 111 19.50 5.75 -7.34
N SER A 112 20.21 6.14 -6.28
CA SER A 112 21.53 6.81 -6.35
C SER A 112 22.69 5.94 -6.84
N ALA A 113 22.51 4.63 -7.00
CA ALA A 113 23.61 3.70 -7.27
C ALA A 113 23.99 3.53 -8.75
N ILE A 114 23.21 4.10 -9.67
CA ILE A 114 23.35 3.85 -11.10
C ILE A 114 23.78 5.14 -11.81
N PRO A 115 24.85 5.13 -12.63
CA PRO A 115 25.27 6.29 -13.40
C PRO A 115 24.13 6.86 -14.24
N THR A 116 24.06 8.19 -14.37
CA THR A 116 22.97 8.89 -15.08
C THR A 116 22.73 8.34 -16.49
N ALA A 117 23.79 7.98 -17.22
CA ALA A 117 23.72 7.41 -18.56
C ALA A 117 23.03 6.03 -18.61
N GLU A 118 23.25 5.19 -17.60
CA GLU A 118 22.60 3.87 -17.51
C GLU A 118 21.15 4.00 -17.03
N ARG A 119 20.84 5.05 -16.25
CA ARG A 119 19.47 5.39 -15.87
C ARG A 119 18.65 5.91 -17.05
N GLU A 120 19.22 6.80 -17.87
CA GLU A 120 18.58 7.28 -19.10
C GLU A 120 18.26 6.14 -20.05
N ALA A 121 19.15 5.14 -20.13
CA ALA A 121 18.93 3.93 -20.92
C ALA A 121 17.84 2.99 -20.36
N ARG A 122 17.50 3.09 -19.07
CA ARG A 122 16.54 2.23 -18.35
C ARG A 122 15.37 3.03 -17.74
N LEU A 123 15.00 4.16 -18.36
CA LEU A 123 13.92 5.05 -17.88
C LEU A 123 12.55 4.36 -17.81
N ASP A 124 12.34 3.34 -18.63
CA ASP A 124 11.18 2.46 -18.65
C ASP A 124 11.10 1.58 -17.40
N GLU A 125 12.23 1.24 -16.79
CA GLU A 125 12.27 0.43 -15.57
C GLU A 125 12.03 1.23 -14.27
N VAL A 126 11.99 2.57 -14.36
CA VAL A 126 11.76 3.43 -13.20
C VAL A 126 10.36 3.17 -12.62
N ASP A 127 10.32 2.77 -11.35
CA ASP A 127 9.09 2.52 -10.61
C ASP A 127 8.38 3.85 -10.31
N ARG A 128 7.22 4.07 -10.94
CA ARG A 128 6.39 5.26 -10.75
C ARG A 128 5.25 5.03 -9.77
N SER A 129 5.27 3.91 -9.04
CA SER A 129 4.17 3.53 -8.15
C SER A 129 4.15 4.27 -6.82
N LEU A 130 5.24 4.92 -6.40
CA LEU A 130 5.38 5.49 -5.06
C LEU A 130 4.22 6.43 -4.68
N LEU A 131 3.84 7.37 -5.55
CA LEU A 131 2.72 8.28 -5.30
C LEU A 131 1.39 7.54 -5.12
N CYS A 132 1.13 6.56 -6.00
CA CYS A 132 -0.10 5.77 -5.96
C CYS A 132 -0.15 4.90 -4.69
N TRP A 133 0.97 4.26 -4.35
CA TRP A 133 1.13 3.48 -3.14
C TRP A 133 0.91 4.33 -1.89
N GLY A 134 1.42 5.56 -1.86
CA GLY A 134 1.16 6.50 -0.77
C GLY A 134 -0.33 6.82 -0.58
N GLN A 135 -1.04 7.07 -1.68
CA GLN A 135 -2.49 7.30 -1.65
C GLN A 135 -3.28 6.06 -1.25
N ASP A 136 -2.84 4.86 -1.66
CA ASP A 136 -3.45 3.59 -1.25
C ASP A 136 -3.24 3.35 0.25
N LEU A 137 -2.04 3.59 0.78
CA LEU A 137 -1.73 3.51 2.20
C LEU A 137 -2.57 4.49 3.02
N HIS A 138 -2.65 5.74 2.59
CA HIS A 138 -3.48 6.73 3.26
C HIS A 138 -4.95 6.28 3.33
N ARG A 139 -5.53 5.85 2.19
CA ARG A 139 -6.90 5.34 2.13
C ARG A 139 -7.11 4.10 3.01
N TYR A 140 -6.15 3.17 3.00
CA TYR A 140 -6.19 1.98 3.84
C TYR A 140 -6.22 2.36 5.32
N LEU A 141 -5.31 3.24 5.77
CA LEU A 141 -5.20 3.66 7.16
C LEU A 141 -6.45 4.41 7.64
N MET A 142 -7.01 5.30 6.81
CA MET A 142 -8.27 5.98 7.11
C MET A 142 -9.45 5.00 7.23
N ALA A 143 -9.56 4.06 6.28
CA ALA A 143 -10.61 3.05 6.31
C ALA A 143 -10.46 2.12 7.53
N TRP A 144 -9.23 1.73 7.85
CA TRP A 144 -8.94 0.93 9.04
C TRP A 144 -9.32 1.68 10.32
N HIS A 145 -8.96 2.95 10.45
CA HIS A 145 -9.33 3.75 11.61
C HIS A 145 -10.85 3.83 11.81
N ARG A 146 -11.60 4.02 10.72
CA ARG A 146 -13.05 4.17 10.76
C ARG A 146 -13.81 2.88 11.06
N TRP A 147 -13.32 1.74 10.57
CA TRP A 147 -14.12 0.50 10.52
C TRP A 147 -13.50 -0.70 11.26
N SER A 148 -12.25 -0.62 11.73
CA SER A 148 -11.59 -1.74 12.40
C SER A 148 -12.23 -2.18 13.72
N TRP A 149 -13.12 -1.38 14.30
CA TRP A 149 -13.91 -1.80 15.46
C TRP A 149 -14.96 -2.87 15.10
N LEU A 150 -15.34 -3.02 13.82
CA LEU A 150 -16.24 -4.05 13.33
C LEU A 150 -15.46 -5.36 13.04
N PRO A 151 -15.73 -6.47 13.76
CA PRO A 151 -15.03 -7.74 13.52
C PRO A 151 -15.13 -8.28 12.08
N PRO A 152 -16.30 -8.22 11.40
CA PRO A 152 -16.41 -8.68 10.01
C PRO A 152 -15.52 -7.87 9.05
N TRP A 153 -15.40 -6.56 9.28
CA TRP A 153 -14.53 -5.69 8.48
C TRP A 153 -13.06 -6.07 8.65
N ARG A 154 -12.61 -6.31 9.89
CA ARG A 154 -11.23 -6.76 10.16
C ARG A 154 -10.91 -8.05 9.41
N TRP A 155 -11.80 -9.04 9.51
CA TRP A 155 -11.64 -10.33 8.85
C TRP A 155 -11.57 -10.18 7.32
N TYR A 156 -12.47 -9.39 6.75
CA TYR A 156 -12.48 -9.10 5.31
C TYR A 156 -11.17 -8.44 4.86
N MET A 157 -10.75 -7.37 5.55
CA MET A 157 -9.57 -6.62 5.16
C MET A 157 -8.26 -7.41 5.32
N SER A 158 -8.14 -8.21 6.39
CA SER A 158 -6.91 -8.97 6.65
C SER A 158 -6.80 -10.24 5.81
N ARG A 159 -7.93 -10.93 5.53
CA ARG A 159 -7.91 -12.26 4.93
C ARG A 159 -8.32 -12.27 3.46
N VAL A 160 -9.36 -11.53 3.10
CA VAL A 160 -9.93 -11.54 1.75
C VAL A 160 -9.31 -10.45 0.90
N TRP A 161 -9.41 -9.19 1.32
CA TRP A 161 -8.95 -8.05 0.54
C TRP A 161 -7.43 -8.10 0.27
N LEU A 162 -6.65 -8.54 1.26
CA LEU A 162 -5.20 -8.61 1.14
C LEU A 162 -4.75 -9.61 0.08
N GLY A 163 -5.37 -10.80 0.04
CA GLY A 163 -5.07 -11.85 -0.93
C GLY A 163 -5.58 -11.56 -2.34
N MET A 164 -6.43 -10.55 -2.53
CA MET A 164 -6.92 -10.17 -3.85
C MET A 164 -5.84 -9.45 -4.67
N LYS A 165 -5.79 -9.79 -5.97
CA LYS A 165 -5.08 -9.01 -6.98
C LYS A 165 -5.62 -7.57 -7.03
N PRO A 166 -4.80 -6.58 -7.42
CA PRO A 166 -5.28 -5.19 -7.58
C PRO A 166 -6.49 -5.07 -8.51
N SER A 167 -6.52 -5.85 -9.60
CA SER A 167 -7.66 -5.91 -10.52
C SER A 167 -8.95 -6.41 -9.86
N ALA A 168 -8.86 -7.49 -9.08
CA ALA A 168 -9.99 -8.05 -8.34
C ALA A 168 -10.55 -7.03 -7.33
N ARG A 169 -9.70 -6.28 -6.62
CA ARG A 169 -10.15 -5.24 -5.68
C ARG A 169 -10.98 -4.14 -6.36
N ARG A 170 -10.65 -3.79 -7.61
CA ARG A 170 -11.45 -2.83 -8.40
C ARG A 170 -12.83 -3.40 -8.73
N ILE A 171 -12.87 -4.66 -9.17
CA ILE A 171 -14.11 -5.36 -9.52
C ILE A 171 -15.02 -5.53 -8.30
N THR A 172 -14.48 -5.98 -7.17
CA THR A 172 -15.25 -6.15 -5.91
C THR A 172 -15.92 -4.86 -5.48
N ARG A 173 -15.26 -3.71 -5.66
CA ARG A 173 -15.85 -2.40 -5.34
C ARG A 173 -17.08 -2.12 -6.20
N TRP A 174 -17.04 -2.45 -7.49
CA TRP A 174 -18.19 -2.30 -8.38
C TRP A 174 -19.34 -3.23 -8.00
N ILE A 175 -19.03 -4.49 -7.69
CA ILE A 175 -20.04 -5.46 -7.22
C ILE A 175 -20.73 -4.92 -5.96
N LEU A 176 -19.98 -4.42 -4.98
CA LEU A 176 -20.55 -3.85 -3.76
C LEU A 176 -21.48 -2.66 -4.04
N TRP A 177 -21.10 -1.78 -4.97
CA TRP A 177 -21.96 -0.65 -5.36
C TRP A 177 -23.24 -1.09 -6.05
N ILE A 178 -23.16 -2.10 -6.93
CA ILE A 178 -24.32 -2.67 -7.61
C ILE A 178 -25.26 -3.32 -6.58
N THR A 179 -24.73 -4.17 -5.70
CA THR A 179 -25.52 -4.81 -4.64
C THR A 179 -26.17 -3.80 -3.70
N LEU A 180 -25.48 -2.69 -3.38
CA LEU A 180 -26.06 -1.62 -2.57
C LEU A 180 -27.23 -0.93 -3.31
N ALA A 181 -27.07 -0.65 -4.61
CA ALA A 181 -28.13 -0.06 -5.42
C ALA A 181 -29.35 -1.00 -5.52
N GLU A 182 -29.12 -2.30 -5.71
CA GLU A 182 -30.17 -3.33 -5.73
C GLU A 182 -30.93 -3.38 -4.40
N LEU A 183 -30.20 -3.35 -3.27
CA LEU A 183 -30.81 -3.33 -1.94
C LEU A 183 -31.68 -2.09 -1.72
N VAL A 184 -31.20 -0.91 -2.14
CA VAL A 184 -31.98 0.34 -2.04
C VAL A 184 -33.24 0.28 -2.90
N ALA A 185 -33.15 -0.24 -4.13
CA ALA A 185 -34.32 -0.42 -4.99
C ALA A 185 -35.34 -1.39 -4.37
N PHE A 186 -34.87 -2.52 -3.82
CA PHE A 186 -35.72 -3.47 -3.11
C PHE A 186 -36.43 -2.83 -1.91
N LEU A 187 -35.70 -2.08 -1.09
CA LEU A 187 -36.27 -1.37 0.06
C LEU A 187 -37.29 -0.31 -0.36
N MET A 188 -37.11 0.38 -1.50
CA MET A 188 -38.11 1.31 -2.02
C MET A 188 -39.41 0.61 -2.42
N VAL A 189 -39.31 -0.50 -3.16
CA VAL A 189 -40.50 -1.30 -3.54
C VAL A 189 -41.21 -1.84 -2.30
N PHE A 190 -40.45 -2.34 -1.33
CA PHE A 190 -40.99 -2.83 -0.06
C PHE A 190 -41.67 -1.71 0.74
N ALA A 191 -41.09 -0.52 0.79
CA ALA A 191 -41.67 0.63 1.48
C ALA A 191 -43.00 1.05 0.85
N VAL A 192 -43.09 1.10 -0.48
CA VAL A 192 -44.35 1.39 -1.20
C VAL A 192 -45.41 0.37 -0.85
N PHE A 193 -45.07 -0.93 -0.88
CA PHE A 193 -46.00 -2.00 -0.53
C PHE A 193 -46.52 -1.88 0.91
N VAL A 194 -45.66 -1.59 1.88
CA VAL A 194 -46.07 -1.42 3.28
C VAL A 194 -46.98 -0.20 3.47
N ILE A 195 -46.71 0.91 2.77
CA ILE A 195 -47.55 2.11 2.81
C ILE A 195 -48.93 1.82 2.20
N GLU A 196 -48.99 1.08 1.09
CA GLU A 196 -50.23 0.70 0.43
C GLU A 196 -51.10 -0.23 1.28
N GLN A 197 -50.50 -1.18 2.01
CA GLN A 197 -51.22 -2.07 2.93
C GLN A 197 -51.69 -1.37 4.22
N GLY A 198 -51.07 -0.25 4.59
CA GLY A 198 -51.41 0.52 5.78
C GLY A 198 -52.39 1.68 5.53
N SER A 199 -52.74 1.96 4.27
CA SER A 199 -53.69 2.99 3.83
C SER A 199 -55.05 2.37 3.53
#